data_AF-A0A2T0UX39-F1
#
_entry.id   AF-A0A2T0UX39-F1
#
_cell.length_a   1.000
_cell.length_b   1.000
_cell.length_c   1.000
_cell.angle_alpha   90.00
_cell.angle_beta   90.00
_cell.angle_gamma   90.00
#
_symmetry.space_group_name_H-M   'P 1'
#
loop_
_entity.id
_entity.type
_entity.pdbx_description
1 polymer ?
#
loop_
_entity_poly.entity_id
_entity_poly.type
_entity_poly.pdbx_seq_one_letter_code
_entity_poly.pdbx_strand_id
1 'polypeptide(L)'
;MADTTEVQRGSFDKDGTRFDVCASSAMAPEAMRVYQAGDRSVIALVVSGLNSGELKASWGSGWGAYPEEWRDDFEERAYRAYVSRVRFCNG
;
A
#
# COMPACT_ATOMS: atom_id res chain seq x y z
N MET A 1 -10.45 8.87 -21.14
CA MET A 1 -10.81 9.30 -19.77
C MET A 1 -10.27 8.22 -18.85
N ALA A 2 -9.12 8.45 -18.23
CA ALA A 2 -8.52 7.42 -17.38
C ALA A 2 -9.39 7.28 -16.13
N ASP A 3 -9.84 6.06 -15.87
CA ASP A 3 -10.52 5.69 -14.65
C ASP A 3 -9.54 5.90 -13.48
N THR A 4 -9.65 7.07 -12.83
CA THR A 4 -8.90 7.47 -11.63
C THR A 4 -9.51 6.86 -10.37
N THR A 5 -10.28 5.80 -10.51
CA THR A 5 -10.85 5.08 -9.39
C THR A 5 -9.73 4.25 -8.78
N GLU A 6 -9.17 4.76 -7.69
CA GLU A 6 -8.21 4.02 -6.90
C GLU A 6 -8.80 2.66 -6.51
N VAL A 7 -8.08 1.58 -6.78
CA VAL A 7 -8.59 0.21 -6.58
C VAL A 7 -7.85 -0.43 -5.42
N GLN A 8 -8.59 -0.82 -4.38
CA GLN A 8 -8.06 -1.65 -3.33
C GLN A 8 -7.60 -3.01 -3.89
N ARG A 9 -6.31 -3.30 -3.78
CA ARG A 9 -5.70 -4.57 -4.21
C ARG A 9 -5.72 -5.59 -3.09
N GLY A 10 -5.53 -5.14 -1.86
CA GLY A 10 -5.48 -6.01 -0.69
C GLY A 10 -5.48 -5.23 0.61
N SER A 11 -5.17 -5.94 1.69
CA SER A 11 -4.98 -5.37 3.02
C SER A 11 -4.13 -6.33 3.85
N PHE A 12 -3.36 -5.81 4.81
CA PHE A 12 -2.58 -6.61 5.74
C PHE A 12 -2.71 -6.07 7.16
N ASP A 13 -2.37 -6.91 8.14
CA ASP A 13 -2.26 -6.50 9.54
C ASP A 13 -0.78 -6.37 9.93
N LYS A 14 -0.46 -5.33 10.68
CA LYS A 14 0.85 -5.11 11.27
C LYS A 14 0.65 -4.52 12.67
N ASP A 15 1.18 -5.23 13.67
CA ASP A 15 1.13 -4.84 15.07
C ASP A 15 -0.31 -4.54 15.57
N GLY A 16 -1.30 -5.30 15.07
CA GLY A 16 -2.72 -5.13 15.43
C GLY A 16 -3.40 -3.93 14.75
N THR A 17 -2.70 -3.26 13.85
CA THR A 17 -3.28 -2.24 12.97
C THR A 17 -3.42 -2.80 11.56
N ARG A 18 -4.63 -2.69 11.02
CA ARG A 18 -4.91 -3.09 9.64
C ARG A 18 -4.59 -1.95 8.68
N PHE A 19 -4.00 -2.30 7.55
CA PHE A 19 -3.65 -1.38 6.47
C PHE A 19 -4.28 -1.85 5.15
N ASP A 20 -4.92 -0.94 4.44
CA ASP A 20 -5.50 -1.17 3.12
C ASP A 20 -4.50 -0.75 2.04
N VAL A 21 -4.25 -1.66 1.11
CA VAL A 21 -3.33 -1.45 -0.01
C VAL A 21 -4.13 -1.16 -1.26
N CYS A 22 -3.94 0.04 -1.77
CA CYS A 22 -4.64 0.60 -2.91
C CYS A 22 -3.69 0.86 -4.08
N ALA A 23 -4.16 0.57 -5.28
CA ALA A 23 -3.50 0.93 -6.52
C ALA A 23 -4.11 2.21 -7.07
N SER A 24 -3.28 3.13 -7.55
CA SER A 24 -3.74 4.37 -8.19
C SER A 24 -4.66 4.12 -9.39
N SER A 25 -4.53 2.96 -10.06
CA SER A 25 -5.43 2.55 -11.15
C SER A 25 -5.54 1.02 -11.29
N ALA A 26 -6.63 0.57 -11.89
CA ALA A 26 -6.92 -0.85 -12.14
C ALA A 26 -6.03 -1.47 -13.23
N MET A 27 -5.74 -0.71 -14.30
CA MET A 27 -5.08 -1.21 -15.51
C MET A 27 -3.59 -0.90 -15.58
N ALA A 28 -3.19 0.30 -15.18
CA ALA A 28 -1.80 0.75 -15.21
C ALA A 28 -1.48 1.51 -13.91
N PRO A 29 -1.29 0.81 -12.79
CA PRO A 29 -0.99 1.45 -11.52
C PRO A 29 0.36 2.15 -11.59
N GLU A 30 0.34 3.48 -11.55
CA GLU A 30 1.56 4.31 -11.47
C GLU A 30 2.16 4.32 -10.05
N ALA A 31 1.29 4.17 -9.05
CA ALA A 31 1.63 4.18 -7.64
C ALA A 31 0.74 3.22 -6.85
N MET A 32 1.31 2.70 -5.78
CA MET A 32 0.66 1.97 -4.72
C MET A 32 0.61 2.87 -3.49
N ARG A 33 -0.55 2.94 -2.85
CA ARG A 33 -0.79 3.72 -1.63
C ARG A 33 -1.31 2.79 -0.55
N VAL A 34 -0.78 2.95 0.64
CA VAL A 34 -1.14 2.16 1.82
C VAL A 34 -1.77 3.10 2.83
N TYR A 35 -3.03 2.83 3.15
CA TYR A 35 -3.81 3.60 4.11
C TYR A 35 -4.04 2.79 5.37
N GLN A 36 -4.21 3.47 6.51
CA GLN A 36 -4.71 2.80 7.70
C GLN A 36 -6.19 2.44 7.51
N ALA A 37 -6.54 1.19 7.76
CA ALA A 37 -7.92 0.73 7.65
C ALA A 37 -8.78 1.43 8.72
N GLY A 38 -9.90 2.01 8.29
CA GLY A 38 -10.74 2.88 9.12
C GLY A 38 -10.46 4.37 8.92
N ASP A 39 -9.23 4.75 8.57
CA ASP A 39 -8.79 6.15 8.45
C ASP A 39 -8.00 6.37 7.15
N ARG A 40 -8.71 6.54 6.03
CA ARG A 40 -8.09 6.83 4.72
C ARG A 40 -7.37 8.17 4.63
N SER A 41 -7.51 9.04 5.63
CA SER A 41 -6.73 10.28 5.74
C SER A 41 -5.30 10.03 6.20
N VAL A 42 -5.01 8.87 6.79
CA VAL A 42 -3.67 8.49 7.25
C VAL A 42 -3.01 7.60 6.21
N ILE A 43 -2.07 8.19 5.46
CA ILE A 43 -1.24 7.46 4.51
C ILE A 43 0.02 6.96 5.24
N ALA A 44 0.26 5.66 5.20
CA ALA A 44 1.43 5.05 5.83
C ALA A 44 2.62 4.98 4.87
N LEU A 45 2.35 4.54 3.64
CA LEU A 45 3.35 4.33 2.60
C LEU A 45 2.78 4.63 1.22
N VAL A 46 3.58 5.26 0.37
CA VAL A 46 3.32 5.47 -1.05
C VAL A 46 4.51 4.98 -1.85
N VAL A 47 4.32 3.97 -2.68
CA VAL A 47 5.32 3.49 -3.62
C VAL A 47 4.95 3.98 -5.01
N SER A 48 5.74 4.91 -5.55
CA SER A 48 5.56 5.45 -6.91
C SER A 48 6.57 4.83 -7.87
N GLY A 49 6.31 4.95 -9.18
CA GLY A 49 7.25 4.50 -10.21
C GLY A 49 7.13 3.02 -10.58
N LEU A 50 5.99 2.39 -10.25
CA LEU A 50 5.68 1.01 -10.64
C LEU A 50 5.77 0.78 -12.16
N ASN A 51 5.47 1.81 -12.95
CA ASN A 51 5.51 1.76 -14.42
C ASN A 51 6.88 2.15 -15.02
N SER A 52 7.67 2.95 -14.29
CA SER A 52 8.95 3.49 -14.79
C SER A 52 10.15 2.61 -14.40
N GLY A 53 9.97 1.64 -13.51
CA GLY A 53 11.03 0.78 -12.99
C GLY A 53 11.88 1.43 -11.88
N GLU A 54 11.73 2.73 -11.66
CA GLU A 54 12.35 3.46 -10.55
C GLU A 54 11.37 3.53 -9.38
N LEU A 55 11.37 2.48 -8.55
CA LEU A 55 10.52 2.40 -7.37
C LEU A 55 10.96 3.42 -6.33
N LYS A 56 10.05 4.32 -5.95
CA LYS A 56 10.26 5.30 -4.88
C LYS A 56 9.25 5.09 -3.77
N ALA A 57 9.73 4.60 -2.63
CA ALA A 57 8.97 4.52 -1.40
C ALA A 57 8.99 5.89 -0.68
N SER A 58 7.82 6.40 -0.37
CA SER A 58 7.60 7.63 0.39
C SER A 58 6.72 7.32 1.57
N TRP A 59 7.22 7.61 2.77
CA TRP A 59 6.52 7.30 4.02
C TRP A 59 5.69 8.49 4.47
N GLY A 60 4.50 8.21 5.02
CA GLY A 60 3.68 9.25 5.62
C GLY A 60 4.35 9.87 6.84
N SER A 61 3.82 11.02 7.27
CA SER A 61 4.34 11.73 8.43
C SER A 61 4.28 10.84 9.69
N GLY A 62 5.41 10.64 10.35
CA GLY A 62 5.56 9.75 11.52
C GLY A 62 6.01 8.31 11.18
N TRP A 63 5.61 7.75 10.04
CA TRP A 63 5.95 6.37 9.65
C TRP A 63 7.41 6.24 9.20
N GLY A 64 7.98 7.28 8.60
CA GLY A 64 9.38 7.30 8.20
C GLY A 64 10.38 7.31 9.37
N ALA A 65 9.93 7.58 10.60
CA ALA A 65 10.78 7.60 11.79
C ALA A 65 10.99 6.19 12.40
N TYR A 66 10.29 5.17 11.89
CA TYR A 66 10.44 3.79 12.35
C TYR A 66 11.78 3.18 11.92
N PRO A 67 12.28 2.18 12.67
CA PRO A 67 13.54 1.53 12.34
C PRO A 67 13.49 0.86 10.95
N GLU A 68 14.65 0.73 10.31
CA GLU A 68 14.76 0.17 8.94
C GLU A 68 14.16 -1.23 8.85
N GLU A 69 14.41 -2.09 9.83
CA GLU A 69 13.83 -3.44 9.90
C GLU A 69 12.30 -3.44 9.87
N TRP A 70 11.67 -2.46 10.52
CA TRP A 70 10.23 -2.34 10.56
C TRP A 70 9.69 -1.85 9.22
N ARG A 71 10.41 -0.92 8.58
CA ARG A 71 10.06 -0.40 7.25
C ARG A 71 10.21 -1.46 6.16
N ASP A 72 11.24 -2.29 6.24
CA ASP A 72 11.48 -3.40 5.32
C ASP A 72 10.38 -4.48 5.42
N ASP A 73 10.07 -4.93 6.63
CA ASP A 73 8.95 -5.86 6.87
C ASP A 73 7.59 -5.26 6.44
N PHE A 74 7.38 -3.95 6.70
CA PHE A 74 6.16 -3.27 6.26
C PHE A 74 6.05 -3.21 4.74
N GLU A 75 7.13 -2.85 4.04
CA GLU A 75 7.17 -2.81 2.58
C GLU A 75 6.95 -4.20 1.98
N GLU A 76 7.60 -5.23 2.51
CA GLU A 76 7.43 -6.62 2.06
C GLU A 76 5.96 -7.06 2.19
N ARG A 77 5.33 -6.81 3.36
CA ARG A 77 3.91 -7.15 3.58
C ARG A 77 2.98 -6.36 2.69
N ALA A 78 3.25 -5.08 2.48
CA ALA A 78 2.46 -4.23 1.62
C ALA A 78 2.54 -4.70 0.16
N TYR A 79 3.75 -5.02 -0.32
CA TYR A 79 3.96 -5.56 -1.66
C TYR A 79 3.33 -6.94 -1.82
N ARG A 80 3.45 -7.80 -0.80
CA ARG A 80 2.79 -9.10 -0.78
C ARG A 80 1.28 -8.95 -0.83
N ALA A 81 0.67 -8.05 -0.08
CA ALA A 81 -0.77 -7.76 -0.13
C ALA A 81 -1.21 -7.14 -1.47
N TYR A 82 -0.32 -6.39 -2.12
CA TYR A 82 -0.56 -5.82 -3.45
C TYR A 82 -0.58 -6.89 -4.56
N VAL A 83 0.40 -7.80 -4.55
CA VAL A 83 0.53 -8.88 -5.53
C VAL A 83 -0.44 -10.02 -5.24
N SER A 84 -0.64 -10.33 -3.97
CA SER A 84 -1.58 -11.35 -3.51
C SER A 84 -3.00 -10.84 -3.73
N ARG A 85 -3.60 -11.19 -4.88
CA ARG A 85 -5.03 -11.01 -5.20
C ARG A 85 -5.98 -11.79 -4.27
N VAL A 86 -5.50 -12.21 -3.09
CA VAL A 86 -6.29 -12.99 -2.14
C VAL A 86 -7.29 -12.02 -1.52
N ARG A 87 -8.50 -12.01 -2.10
CA ARG A 87 -9.70 -11.68 -1.33
C ARG A 87 -9.64 -12.58 -0.11
N PHE A 88 -9.40 -12.00 1.07
CA PHE A 88 -9.87 -12.63 2.29
C PHE A 88 -11.40 -12.59 2.23
N CYS A 89 -11.98 -13.55 1.50
CA CYS A 89 -13.35 -13.95 1.68
C CYS A 89 -13.41 -14.57 3.08
N ASN A 90 -13.77 -13.77 4.09
CA ASN A 90 -14.22 -14.34 5.35
C ASN A 90 -15.59 -14.97 5.09
N GLY A 91 -15.65 -16.30 5.21
CA GLY A 91 -16.89 -17.06 5.32
C GLY A 91 -17.36 -17.10 6.76
#